data_AF-A0A7V9RV67-F1
#
_entry.id   AF-A0A7V9RV67-F1
#
_cell.length_a   1.000
_cell.length_b   1.000
_cell.length_c   1.000
_cell.angle_alpha   90.00
_cell.angle_beta   90.00
_cell.angle_gamma   90.00
#
_symmetry.space_group_name_H-M   'P 1'
#
loop_
_entity.id
_entity.type
_entity.pdbx_description
1 polymer ?
#
loop_
_entity_poly.entity_id
_entity_poly.type
_entity_poly.pdbx_seq_one_letter_code
_entity_poly.pdbx_strand_id
1 'polypeptide(L)'
;MSSIVAVGVGPLEIGIVLLIVLIIFGPKRIPELGRSLGSGMRGFKESVTGKDKGDDEPDRLEQPNTVEASASEDQAAGDRATTGPAGTAGDTTRS
;
A
#
# COMPACT_ATOMS: atom_id res chain seq x y z
N MET A 1 -46.49 -13.60 21.12
CA MET A 1 -45.65 -13.65 19.89
C MET A 1 -45.97 -12.37 19.12
N SER A 2 -44.97 -11.62 18.65
CA SER A 2 -45.07 -10.25 18.11
C SER A 2 -44.86 -9.12 19.14
N SER A 3 -43.66 -9.05 19.70
CA SER A 3 -43.13 -7.82 20.31
C SER A 3 -41.61 -7.81 20.18
N ILE A 4 -41.11 -7.56 18.95
CA ILE A 4 -39.67 -7.35 18.71
C ILE A 4 -39.35 -5.99 18.06
N VAL A 5 -40.34 -5.08 18.03
CA VAL A 5 -40.27 -3.82 17.24
C VAL A 5 -40.23 -2.58 18.16
N ALA A 6 -39.92 -2.72 19.45
CA ALA A 6 -40.06 -1.63 20.43
C ALA A 6 -38.79 -1.30 21.23
N VAL A 7 -37.58 -1.57 20.70
CA VAL A 7 -36.34 -1.19 21.40
C VAL A 7 -35.36 -0.52 20.45
N GLY A 8 -35.72 0.69 20.02
CA GLY A 8 -34.82 1.66 19.38
C GLY A 8 -34.35 1.25 17.99
N VAL A 9 -34.05 2.22 17.13
CA VAL A 9 -33.28 1.97 15.92
C VAL A 9 -31.87 1.59 16.36
N GLY A 10 -31.71 0.33 16.75
CA GLY A 10 -30.46 -0.19 17.28
C GLY A 10 -29.45 -0.40 16.15
N PRO A 11 -28.15 -0.44 16.46
CA PRO A 11 -27.10 -0.78 15.48
C PRO A 11 -27.39 -2.07 14.71
N LEU A 12 -28.16 -2.98 15.31
CA LEU A 12 -28.56 -4.26 14.73
C LEU A 12 -29.52 -4.09 13.53
N GLU A 13 -30.50 -3.19 13.62
CA GLU A 13 -31.46 -2.95 12.51
C GLU A 13 -30.79 -2.23 11.34
N ILE A 14 -29.97 -1.23 11.64
CA ILE A 14 -29.10 -0.59 10.63
C ILE A 14 -28.21 -1.64 9.96
N GLY A 15 -27.64 -2.57 10.74
CA GLY A 15 -26.84 -3.67 10.21
C GLY A 15 -27.59 -4.58 9.24
N ILE A 16 -28.86 -4.91 9.54
CA ILE A 16 -29.71 -5.72 8.64
C ILE A 16 -29.99 -4.99 7.33
N VAL A 17 -30.34 -3.70 7.40
CA VAL A 17 -30.57 -2.88 6.20
C VAL A 17 -29.29 -2.76 5.38
N LEU A 18 -28.15 -2.51 6.04
CA LEU A 18 -26.85 -2.43 5.41
C LEU A 18 -26.51 -3.74 4.69
N LEU A 19 -26.81 -4.89 5.28
CA LEU A 19 -26.59 -6.21 4.68
C LEU A 19 -27.40 -6.40 3.38
N ILE A 20 -28.67 -6.01 3.37
CA ILE A 20 -29.51 -6.09 2.16
C ILE A 20 -28.95 -5.19 1.05
N VAL A 21 -28.58 -3.95 1.38
CA VAL A 21 -27.94 -3.02 0.44
C VAL A 21 -26.61 -3.61 -0.06
N LEU A 22 -25.84 -4.26 0.80
CA LEU A 22 -24.57 -4.89 0.44
C LEU A 22 -24.75 -6.07 -0.52
N ILE A 23 -25.88 -6.78 -0.47
CA ILE A 23 -26.18 -7.85 -1.44
C ILE A 23 -26.51 -7.25 -2.82
N ILE A 24 -27.26 -6.15 -2.86
CA ILE A 24 -27.65 -5.50 -4.12
C ILE A 24 -26.48 -4.75 -4.77
N PHE A 25 -25.77 -3.94 -3.98
CA PHE A 25 -24.67 -3.10 -4.44
C PHE A 25 -23.30 -3.80 -4.38
N GLY A 26 -23.15 -4.82 -3.54
CA GLY A 26 -21.90 -5.54 -3.31
C GLY A 26 -21.04 -4.92 -2.18
N PRO A 27 -20.28 -5.74 -1.42
CA PRO A 27 -19.43 -5.29 -0.32
C PRO A 27 -18.28 -4.38 -0.74
N LYS A 28 -17.92 -4.38 -2.03
CA LYS A 28 -16.86 -3.53 -2.57
C LYS A 28 -17.31 -2.10 -2.87
N ARG A 29 -18.61 -1.85 -3.09
CA ARG A 29 -19.10 -0.53 -3.52
C ARG A 29 -19.24 0.48 -2.39
N ILE A 30 -19.64 0.05 -1.19
CA ILE A 30 -19.72 0.91 -0.01
C ILE A 30 -18.37 1.54 0.38
N PRO A 31 -17.25 0.79 0.51
CA PRO A 31 -15.96 1.39 0.83
C PRO A 31 -15.39 2.23 -0.31
N GLU A 32 -15.72 1.91 -1.56
CA GLU A 32 -15.32 2.69 -2.74
C GLU A 32 -16.01 4.07 -2.76
N LEU A 33 -17.32 4.11 -2.52
CA LEU A 33 -18.10 5.34 -2.38
C LEU A 33 -17.70 6.12 -1.11
N GLY A 34 -17.41 5.42 -0.01
CA GLY A 34 -16.94 6.04 1.22
C GLY A 34 -15.57 6.70 1.06
N ARG A 35 -14.66 6.11 0.28
CA ARG A 35 -13.35 6.71 -0.03
C ARG A 35 -13.48 7.97 -0.87
N SER A 36 -14.29 7.96 -1.93
CA SER A 36 -14.48 9.14 -2.78
C SER A 36 -15.18 10.28 -2.03
N LEU A 37 -16.23 9.95 -1.27
CA LEU A 37 -16.94 10.91 -0.42
C LEU A 37 -16.05 11.43 0.72
N GLY A 38 -15.24 10.56 1.33
CA GLY A 38 -14.33 10.90 2.41
C GLY A 38 -13.23 11.87 1.97
N SER A 39 -12.62 11.65 0.81
CA SER A 39 -11.65 12.57 0.23
C SER A 39 -12.26 13.93 -0.08
N GLY A 40 -13.47 13.96 -0.67
CA GLY A 40 -14.20 15.20 -0.92
C GLY A 40 -14.59 15.94 0.36
N MET A 41 -15.09 15.22 1.36
CA MET A 41 -15.43 15.77 2.68
C MET A 41 -14.19 16.30 3.41
N ARG A 42 -13.03 15.63 3.26
CA ARG A 42 -11.78 16.08 3.89
C ARG A 42 -11.30 17.40 3.30
N GLY A 43 -11.34 17.55 1.97
CA GLY A 43 -11.05 18.82 1.30
C GLY A 43 -12.08 19.91 1.62
N PHE A 44 -13.37 19.57 1.63
CA PHE A 44 -14.44 20.51 2.02
C PHE A 44 -14.24 21.01 3.46
N LYS A 45 -13.96 20.10 4.40
CA LYS A 45 -13.68 20.46 5.79
C LYS A 45 -12.45 21.35 5.90
N GLU A 46 -11.42 21.10 5.10
CA GLU A 46 -10.18 21.89 5.07
C GLU A 46 -10.41 23.33 4.61
N SER A 47 -11.16 23.49 3.52
CA SER A 47 -11.55 24.80 2.99
C SER A 47 -12.48 25.56 3.94
N VAL A 48 -13.42 24.85 4.59
CA VAL A 48 -14.34 25.46 5.56
C VAL A 48 -13.64 25.81 6.88
N THR A 49 -12.69 24.99 7.33
CA THR A 49 -11.97 25.21 8.59
C THR A 49 -10.73 26.11 8.44
N GLY A 50 -10.39 26.55 7.21
CA GLY A 50 -9.30 27.48 6.93
C GLY A 50 -7.91 26.96 7.30
N LYS A 51 -7.74 25.64 7.43
CA LYS A 51 -6.48 25.02 7.86
C LYS A 51 -5.72 24.58 6.62
N ASP A 52 -5.10 25.53 5.93
CA ASP A 52 -4.12 25.26 4.87
C ASP A 52 -3.07 24.28 5.43
N LYS A 53 -2.94 23.09 4.82
CA LYS A 53 -1.92 22.12 5.20
C LYS A 53 -0.55 22.65 4.79
N GLY A 54 0.08 23.39 5.70
CA GLY A 54 1.48 23.79 5.60
C GLY A 54 2.48 22.80 6.21
N ASP A 55 2.03 21.81 7.00
CA ASP A 55 2.95 20.99 7.82
C ASP A 55 2.54 19.51 7.83
N ASP A 56 2.85 18.75 6.78
CA ASP A 56 2.99 17.29 6.85
C ASP A 56 4.07 16.87 5.84
N GLU A 57 5.30 16.84 6.35
CA GLU A 57 6.50 16.23 5.78
C GLU A 57 6.20 14.77 5.32
N PRO A 58 6.80 14.27 4.22
CA PRO A 58 6.53 12.92 3.74
C PRO A 58 6.89 11.89 4.80
N ASP A 59 5.87 11.15 5.25
CA ASP A 59 5.92 10.00 6.13
C ASP A 59 6.79 8.90 5.49
N ARG A 60 8.11 9.05 5.69
CA ARG A 60 9.16 8.09 5.39
C ARG A 60 9.05 6.99 6.44
N LEU A 61 7.96 6.23 6.39
CA LEU A 61 7.80 5.03 7.19
C LEU A 61 8.73 3.96 6.64
N GLU A 62 9.83 3.82 7.36
CA GLU A 62 10.69 2.65 7.43
C GLU A 62 9.85 1.36 7.36
N GLN A 63 10.02 0.56 6.30
CA GLN A 63 9.66 -0.85 6.33
C GLN A 63 10.92 -1.65 6.72
N PRO A 64 10.89 -2.35 7.87
CA PRO A 64 12.02 -3.07 8.44
C PRO A 64 12.18 -4.45 7.78
N ASN A 65 13.43 -4.88 7.62
CA ASN A 65 13.90 -6.25 7.47
C ASN A 65 13.12 -7.23 6.56
N THR A 66 13.64 -7.46 5.36
CA THR A 66 13.53 -8.78 4.71
C THR A 66 14.78 -9.10 3.89
N VAL A 67 15.92 -9.15 4.57
CA VAL A 67 17.14 -9.78 4.06
C VAL A 67 17.74 -10.64 5.17
N GLU A 68 17.12 -11.78 5.45
CA GLU A 68 17.78 -12.97 6.05
C GLU A 68 16.74 -14.08 6.27
N ALA A 69 16.75 -15.09 5.39
CA ALA A 69 16.48 -16.51 5.68
C ALA A 69 16.19 -17.29 4.39
N SER A 70 17.23 -17.52 3.57
CA SER A 70 17.32 -18.76 2.80
C SER A 70 18.79 -19.06 2.55
N ALA A 71 19.42 -19.63 3.56
CA ALA A 71 20.69 -20.33 3.44
C ALA A 71 20.40 -21.81 3.23
N SER A 72 20.91 -22.35 2.12
CA SER A 72 21.28 -23.75 1.85
C SER A 72 21.95 -23.72 0.47
N GLU A 73 23.23 -23.35 0.38
CA GLU A 73 24.35 -24.31 0.32
C GLU A 73 24.14 -25.40 -0.74
N ASP A 74 24.73 -25.19 -1.93
CA ASP A 74 25.32 -26.28 -2.70
C ASP A 74 26.44 -25.74 -3.62
N GLN A 75 27.69 -25.93 -3.16
CA GLN A 75 28.85 -26.53 -3.87
C GLN A 75 28.98 -26.24 -5.39
N ALA A 76 30.14 -25.97 -6.00
CA ALA A 76 31.52 -26.32 -5.71
C ALA A 76 32.39 -25.40 -6.60
N ALA A 77 33.46 -24.79 -6.06
CA ALA A 77 34.84 -25.24 -6.22
C ALA A 77 35.35 -25.35 -7.68
N GLY A 78 36.36 -24.56 -8.01
CA GLY A 78 37.20 -24.67 -9.21
C GLY A 78 37.41 -23.31 -9.87
N ASP A 79 38.13 -22.38 -9.26
CA ASP A 79 39.59 -22.34 -9.32
C ASP A 79 40.17 -23.01 -10.58
N ARG A 80 40.40 -22.19 -11.60
CA ARG A 80 41.51 -22.32 -12.55
C ARG A 80 41.64 -21.00 -13.31
N ALA A 81 42.32 -20.07 -12.67
CA ALA A 81 43.07 -19.05 -13.37
C ALA A 81 44.04 -19.75 -14.33
N THR A 82 43.73 -19.72 -15.63
CA THR A 82 44.69 -20.02 -16.70
C THR A 82 44.56 -18.86 -17.70
N THR A 83 45.61 -18.04 -17.80
CA THR A 83 46.44 -17.98 -19.00
C THR A 83 45.63 -17.48 -20.22
N GLY A 84 45.81 -16.29 -20.76
CA GLY A 84 47.03 -15.52 -20.92
C GLY A 84 46.76 -14.27 -21.79
N PRO A 85 47.83 -13.63 -22.30
CA PRO A 85 47.89 -12.20 -22.57
C PRO A 85 47.49 -11.88 -24.01
N ALA A 86 46.96 -10.67 -24.24
CA ALA A 86 47.20 -9.84 -25.44
C ALA A 86 46.08 -8.81 -25.57
N GLY A 87 46.43 -7.54 -25.75
CA GLY A 87 45.45 -6.54 -26.16
C GLY A 87 45.79 -5.10 -25.90
N THR A 88 46.91 -4.64 -26.48
CA THR A 88 47.04 -3.27 -27.02
C THR A 88 46.98 -2.11 -26.03
N ALA A 89 48.16 -1.85 -25.46
CA ALA A 89 48.54 -0.56 -24.90
C ALA A 89 48.44 0.57 -25.96
N GLY A 90 48.10 1.76 -25.46
CA GLY A 90 48.81 2.98 -25.84
C GLY A 90 48.39 3.61 -27.16
N ASP A 91 47.12 4.01 -27.22
CA ASP A 91 46.76 5.30 -27.81
C ASP A 91 47.68 6.41 -27.25
N THR A 92 48.63 6.90 -28.04
CA THR A 92 49.18 8.26 -28.04
C THR A 92 50.03 8.38 -29.31
N THR A 93 49.34 8.65 -30.40
CA THR A 93 49.94 9.00 -31.69
C THR A 93 49.45 10.40 -32.02
N ARG A 94 50.42 11.30 -32.31
CA ARG A 94 50.28 12.45 -33.24
C ARG A 94 49.59 13.67 -32.64
N SER A 95 50.09 14.89 -32.74
CA SER A 95 51.23 15.48 -33.47
C SER A 95 51.53 16.84 -32.85
#